data_AF-E4WRG6-F1
#
_entry.id   AF-E4WRG6-F1
#
_cell.length_a   1.000
_cell.length_b   1.000
_cell.length_c   1.000
_cell.angle_alpha   90.00
_cell.angle_beta   90.00
_cell.angle_gamma   90.00
#
_symmetry.space_group_name_H-M   'P 1'
#
loop_
_entity.id
_entity.type
_entity.pdbx_description
1 polymer ?
#
loop_
_entity_poly.entity_id
_entity_poly.type
_entity_poly.pdbx_seq_one_letter_code
_entity_poly.pdbx_strand_id
1 'polypeptide(L)'
;MKLSLLFAAVNSQRFERPPPSNAAAITGPTSSKVTEKDFVLVPEGYTGGFEGFNVTGMLAENADDDIFNEFENLFAQVTSEISRSSYTDDQKLNIKKFKLIKNMIVYLQMLPIFGKFCFYGCYCFAAGPFKLLQNAGSGAPMDAPDSACRRHGRCNLCANRDFGEETCDQFTPYGFEAKQDPVTGEKYIKCLDKEGTCGRSVCECDVKLAYDLKDLEFSWNVLHHARWAGFDAKGSCYAGAPEDRMEMDKSPKIGEPVESCCGEYPMRFPFLSDNGRQGWANGSGKFRECCAGKTFDPALLECCDGQITEIGSC
;
A
#
# COMPACT_ATOMS: atom_id res chain seq x y z
N MET A 1 11.50 26.98 48.94
CA MET A 1 11.54 26.96 47.46
C MET A 1 10.19 26.48 46.95
N LYS A 2 9.52 27.22 46.07
CA LYS A 2 8.33 26.74 45.34
C LYS A 2 8.76 26.44 43.91
N LEU A 3 8.52 25.22 43.43
CA LEU A 3 8.80 24.84 42.05
C LEU A 3 7.45 24.70 41.32
N SER A 4 7.10 25.71 40.52
CA SER A 4 5.87 25.69 39.71
C SER A 4 6.13 24.91 38.43
N LEU A 5 5.40 23.81 38.23
CA LEU A 5 5.35 23.09 36.96
C LEU A 5 4.58 23.92 35.93
N LEU A 6 5.26 24.46 34.92
CA LEU A 6 4.59 24.94 33.72
C LEU A 6 4.24 23.75 32.83
N PHE A 7 2.93 23.48 32.69
CA PHE A 7 2.43 22.68 31.58
C PHE A 7 2.51 23.53 30.31
N ALA A 8 3.41 23.17 29.39
CA ALA A 8 3.40 23.72 28.04
C ALA A 8 2.22 23.11 27.27
N ALA A 9 1.23 23.94 26.93
CA ALA A 9 0.15 23.53 26.04
C ALA A 9 0.73 23.28 24.64
N VAL A 10 0.70 22.03 24.17
CA VAL A 10 1.04 21.70 22.78
C VAL A 10 -0.06 22.27 21.89
N ASN A 11 0.26 23.37 21.22
CA ASN A 11 -0.66 24.04 20.32
C ASN A 11 -0.82 23.19 19.05
N SER A 12 -1.93 22.45 18.95
CA SER A 12 -2.25 21.67 17.75
C SER A 12 -2.51 22.63 16.59
N GLN A 13 -1.47 22.91 15.81
CA GLN A 13 -1.61 23.63 14.55
C GLN A 13 -2.33 22.70 13.58
N ARG A 14 -3.63 22.95 13.41
CA ARG A 14 -4.42 22.44 12.28
C ARG A 14 -3.65 22.78 11.00
N PHE A 15 -3.14 21.77 10.30
CA PHE A 15 -2.53 21.96 8.99
C PHE A 15 -3.63 22.41 8.02
N GLU A 16 -3.69 23.71 7.75
CA GLU A 16 -4.59 24.26 6.73
C GLU A 16 -4.14 23.75 5.36
N ARG A 17 -4.97 22.89 4.76
CA ARG A 17 -4.67 22.30 3.44
C ARG A 17 -4.73 23.38 2.37
N PRO A 18 -3.75 23.45 1.43
CA PRO A 18 -3.86 24.31 0.27
C PRO A 18 -5.08 23.91 -0.59
N PRO A 19 -5.67 24.86 -1.35
CA PRO A 19 -6.85 24.58 -2.17
C PRO A 19 -6.54 23.55 -3.27
N PRO A 20 -7.52 22.74 -3.69
CA PRO A 20 -7.30 21.66 -4.65
C PRO A 20 -6.80 22.20 -5.98
N SER A 21 -5.74 21.59 -6.49
CA SER A 21 -5.23 21.85 -7.84
C SER A 21 -6.08 21.12 -8.90
N ASN A 22 -6.16 21.68 -10.10
CA ASN A 22 -7.00 21.19 -11.20
C ASN A 22 -6.46 19.89 -11.87
N ALA A 23 -6.30 18.82 -11.09
CA ALA A 23 -6.18 17.46 -11.60
C ALA A 23 -7.59 16.92 -11.95
N ALA A 24 -7.69 16.10 -12.99
CA ALA A 24 -8.97 15.72 -13.59
C ALA A 24 -9.98 15.12 -12.59
N ALA A 25 -11.03 15.89 -12.28
CA ALA A 25 -12.13 15.43 -11.45
C ALA A 25 -12.92 14.34 -12.17
N ILE A 26 -13.22 13.25 -11.47
CA ILE A 26 -14.21 12.26 -11.93
C ILE A 26 -15.59 12.90 -11.74
N THR A 27 -16.19 13.38 -12.83
CA THR A 27 -17.45 14.12 -12.80
C THR A 27 -18.64 13.21 -12.53
N GLY A 28 -18.90 12.94 -11.25
CA GLY A 28 -20.13 12.35 -10.72
C GLY A 28 -21.08 13.41 -10.12
N PRO A 29 -22.30 13.02 -9.71
CA PRO A 29 -23.24 13.93 -9.04
C PRO A 29 -22.67 14.46 -7.72
N THR A 30 -23.19 15.60 -7.28
CA THR A 30 -22.74 16.35 -6.09
C THR A 30 -22.39 15.44 -4.90
N SER A 31 -21.11 15.44 -4.53
CA SER A 31 -20.56 14.66 -3.41
C SER A 31 -21.39 14.86 -2.15
N SER A 32 -22.11 13.82 -1.73
CA SER A 32 -22.88 13.83 -0.50
C SER A 32 -21.95 13.54 0.68
N LYS A 33 -22.14 14.22 1.82
CA LYS A 33 -21.37 13.90 3.03
C LYS A 33 -21.81 12.53 3.55
N VAL A 34 -20.85 11.63 3.72
CA VAL A 34 -21.05 10.23 4.13
C VAL A 34 -21.53 10.17 5.58
N THR A 35 -22.50 9.31 5.89
CA THR A 35 -22.94 9.09 7.28
C THR A 35 -22.42 7.78 7.84
N GLU A 36 -22.43 7.65 9.17
CA GLU A 36 -22.02 6.44 9.88
C GLU A 36 -22.83 5.19 9.48
N LYS A 37 -24.08 5.37 9.03
CA LYS A 37 -24.94 4.27 8.56
C LYS A 37 -24.55 3.77 7.16
N ASP A 38 -23.94 4.63 6.35
CA ASP A 38 -23.52 4.33 4.99
C ASP A 38 -22.09 3.75 4.96
N PHE A 39 -21.32 3.94 6.04
CA PHE A 39 -19.91 3.57 6.11
C PHE A 39 -19.70 2.07 6.32
N VAL A 40 -19.31 1.38 5.26
CA VAL A 40 -19.00 -0.06 5.31
C VAL A 40 -17.58 -0.29 5.86
N LEU A 41 -17.48 -0.99 6.98
CA LEU A 41 -16.19 -1.37 7.58
C LEU A 41 -15.52 -2.54 6.84
N VAL A 42 -16.27 -3.59 6.51
CA VAL A 42 -15.77 -4.79 5.81
C VAL A 42 -16.54 -4.95 4.50
N PRO A 43 -15.91 -4.72 3.34
CA PRO A 43 -16.54 -4.90 2.04
C PRO A 43 -16.94 -6.35 1.77
N GLU A 44 -18.00 -6.54 0.96
CA GLU A 44 -18.41 -7.85 0.46
C GLU A 44 -17.24 -8.59 -0.21
N GLY A 45 -17.08 -9.87 0.14
CA GLY A 45 -15.97 -10.72 -0.30
C GLY A 45 -14.90 -10.96 0.76
N TYR A 46 -14.93 -10.21 1.87
CA TYR A 46 -14.01 -10.37 3.00
C TYR A 46 -14.77 -10.71 4.28
N THR A 47 -14.08 -11.33 5.23
CA THR A 47 -14.66 -11.66 6.55
C THR A 47 -13.80 -11.11 7.67
N GLY A 48 -14.41 -10.79 8.81
CA GLY A 48 -13.72 -10.14 9.92
C GLY A 48 -14.47 -8.96 10.49
N GLY A 49 -13.74 -8.10 11.21
CA GLY A 49 -14.27 -6.89 11.82
C GLY A 49 -13.18 -6.04 12.47
N PHE A 50 -13.55 -4.82 12.86
CA PHE A 50 -12.69 -3.86 13.54
C PHE A 50 -13.27 -3.52 14.92
N GLU A 51 -12.63 -4.02 15.98
CA GLU A 51 -12.96 -3.66 17.35
C GLU A 51 -12.67 -2.18 17.61
N GLY A 52 -13.64 -1.46 18.18
CA GLY A 52 -13.44 -0.07 18.61
C GLY A 52 -13.19 0.93 17.48
N PHE A 53 -13.56 0.62 16.22
CA PHE A 53 -13.40 1.56 15.11
C PHE A 53 -14.31 2.79 15.31
N ASN A 54 -13.70 3.94 15.60
CA ASN A 54 -14.42 5.20 15.79
C ASN A 54 -14.80 5.82 14.43
N VAL A 55 -15.88 5.30 13.81
CA VAL A 55 -16.39 5.79 12.52
C VAL A 55 -16.78 7.27 12.61
N THR A 56 -17.47 7.68 13.67
CA THR A 56 -17.90 9.08 13.87
C THR A 56 -16.71 10.04 13.89
N GLY A 57 -15.62 9.68 14.58
CA GLY A 57 -14.39 10.47 14.64
C GLY A 57 -13.66 10.52 13.29
N MET A 58 -13.53 9.38 12.60
CA MET A 58 -12.93 9.33 11.27
C MET A 58 -13.72 10.17 10.25
N LEU A 59 -15.07 10.12 10.28
CA LEU A 59 -15.92 10.98 9.46
C LEU A 59 -15.74 12.48 9.77
N ALA A 60 -15.52 12.83 11.04
CA ALA A 60 -15.29 14.22 11.45
C ALA A 60 -13.93 14.76 10.97
N GLU A 61 -12.85 13.96 11.10
CA GLU A 61 -11.51 14.35 10.62
C GLU A 61 -11.44 14.46 9.09
N ASN A 62 -12.22 13.64 8.37
CA ASN A 62 -12.29 13.65 6.91
C ASN A 62 -13.46 14.48 6.34
N ALA A 63 -14.16 15.26 7.18
CA ALA A 63 -15.39 15.96 6.78
C ALA A 63 -15.20 16.94 5.61
N ASP A 64 -13.98 17.49 5.46
CA ASP A 64 -13.59 18.42 4.40
C ASP A 64 -12.45 17.85 3.53
N ASP A 65 -12.30 16.52 3.50
CA ASP A 65 -11.39 15.81 2.61
C ASP A 65 -12.11 15.43 1.30
N ASP A 66 -11.72 16.05 0.19
CA ASP A 66 -12.34 15.86 -1.12
C ASP A 66 -12.16 14.42 -1.63
N ILE A 67 -10.97 13.85 -1.44
CA ILE A 67 -10.61 12.50 -1.85
C ILE A 67 -11.43 11.46 -1.07
N PHE A 68 -11.60 11.65 0.24
CA PHE A 68 -12.44 10.80 1.06
C PHE A 68 -13.88 10.78 0.57
N ASN A 69 -14.51 11.95 0.46
CA ASN A 69 -15.92 12.02 0.08
C ASN A 69 -16.14 11.54 -1.37
N GLU A 70 -15.24 11.84 -2.31
CA GLU A 70 -15.28 11.30 -3.67
C GLU A 70 -15.21 9.76 -3.68
N PHE A 71 -14.26 9.18 -2.93
CA PHE A 71 -14.08 7.73 -2.87
C PHE A 71 -15.28 7.02 -2.23
N GLU A 72 -15.80 7.51 -1.11
CA GLU A 72 -16.92 6.87 -0.43
C GLU A 72 -18.21 6.92 -1.25
N ASN A 73 -18.47 8.04 -1.95
CA ASN A 73 -19.57 8.12 -2.91
C ASN A 73 -19.39 7.14 -4.08
N LEU A 74 -18.17 6.97 -4.59
CA LEU A 74 -17.84 5.97 -5.62
C LEU A 74 -18.03 4.53 -5.10
N PHE A 75 -17.59 4.23 -3.88
CA PHE A 75 -17.80 2.93 -3.24
C PHE A 75 -19.29 2.61 -3.08
N ALA A 76 -20.08 3.57 -2.57
CA ALA A 76 -21.53 3.44 -2.44
C ALA A 76 -22.22 3.15 -3.78
N GLN A 77 -21.83 3.85 -4.86
CA GLN A 77 -22.32 3.58 -6.22
C GLN A 77 -21.98 2.15 -6.66
N VAL A 78 -20.73 1.73 -6.54
CA VAL A 78 -20.25 0.39 -6.93
C VAL A 78 -20.94 -0.75 -6.17
N THR A 79 -21.28 -0.54 -4.89
CA THR A 79 -22.02 -1.53 -4.09
C THR A 79 -23.53 -1.47 -4.27
N SER A 80 -24.08 -0.39 -4.84
CA SER A 80 -25.51 -0.25 -5.07
C SER A 80 -26.02 -1.22 -6.14
N GLU A 81 -27.21 -1.79 -5.93
CA GLU A 81 -27.80 -2.72 -6.90
C GLU A 81 -28.13 -2.07 -8.24
N ILE A 82 -28.39 -0.76 -8.22
CA ILE A 82 -28.86 0.05 -9.35
C ILE A 82 -27.71 0.39 -10.31
N SER A 83 -26.48 0.57 -9.82
CA SER A 83 -25.33 0.99 -10.63
C SER A 83 -24.41 -0.16 -11.09
N ARG A 84 -24.82 -1.42 -10.89
CA ARG A 84 -24.01 -2.62 -11.20
C ARG A 84 -23.48 -2.71 -12.64
N SER A 85 -24.09 -2.01 -13.60
CA SER A 85 -23.70 -1.99 -15.02
C SER A 85 -22.72 -0.87 -15.40
N SER A 86 -22.47 0.11 -14.53
CA SER A 86 -21.67 1.32 -14.86
C SER A 86 -20.16 1.11 -14.75
N TYR A 87 -19.72 -0.01 -14.16
CA TYR A 87 -18.32 -0.32 -13.85
C TYR A 87 -17.97 -1.75 -14.26
N THR A 88 -16.75 -1.97 -14.74
CA THR A 88 -16.24 -3.33 -15.00
C THR A 88 -16.06 -4.09 -13.68
N ASP A 89 -16.05 -5.42 -13.72
CA ASP A 89 -15.90 -6.21 -12.51
C ASP A 89 -14.52 -6.00 -11.86
N ASP A 90 -13.45 -5.83 -12.65
CA ASP A 90 -12.14 -5.38 -12.18
C ASP A 90 -12.22 -4.06 -11.40
N GLN A 91 -12.95 -3.05 -11.92
CA GLN A 91 -13.10 -1.77 -11.22
C GLN A 91 -13.82 -1.95 -9.88
N LYS A 92 -14.86 -2.81 -9.83
CA LYS A 92 -15.59 -3.12 -8.59
C LYS A 92 -14.67 -3.82 -7.57
N LEU A 93 -13.87 -4.79 -8.01
CA LEU A 93 -12.90 -5.51 -7.18
C LEU A 93 -11.81 -4.57 -6.63
N ASN A 94 -11.24 -3.71 -7.49
CA ASN A 94 -10.27 -2.68 -7.07
C ASN A 94 -10.86 -1.75 -6.01
N ILE A 95 -12.08 -1.25 -6.21
CA ILE A 95 -12.75 -0.34 -5.25
C ILE A 95 -13.06 -1.02 -3.92
N LYS A 96 -13.56 -2.27 -3.95
CA LYS A 96 -13.79 -3.06 -2.73
C LYS A 96 -12.49 -3.33 -1.96
N LYS A 97 -11.42 -3.71 -2.68
CA LYS A 97 -10.11 -3.97 -2.09
C LYS A 97 -9.48 -2.71 -1.50
N PHE A 98 -9.55 -1.59 -2.24
CA PHE A 98 -9.07 -0.28 -1.79
C PHE A 98 -9.79 0.17 -0.51
N LYS A 99 -11.12 0.02 -0.44
CA LYS A 99 -11.91 0.32 0.78
C LYS A 99 -11.38 -0.46 1.98
N LEU A 100 -11.14 -1.77 1.83
CA LEU A 100 -10.66 -2.61 2.92
C LEU A 100 -9.25 -2.20 3.39
N ILE A 101 -8.29 -2.07 2.46
CA ILE A 101 -6.91 -1.68 2.80
C ILE A 101 -6.91 -0.30 3.46
N LYS A 102 -7.68 0.66 2.96
CA LYS A 102 -7.80 1.99 3.57
C LYS A 102 -8.38 1.93 4.97
N ASN A 103 -9.41 1.12 5.21
CA ASN A 103 -9.95 0.90 6.55
C ASN A 103 -8.88 0.28 7.49
N MET A 104 -8.06 -0.66 7.02
CA MET A 104 -6.93 -1.20 7.79
C MET A 104 -5.89 -0.13 8.14
N ILE A 105 -5.52 0.73 7.18
CA ILE A 105 -4.57 1.83 7.40
C ILE A 105 -5.12 2.83 8.43
N VAL A 106 -6.31 3.41 8.19
CA VAL A 106 -6.86 4.44 9.10
C VAL A 106 -7.29 3.87 10.46
N TYR A 107 -7.51 2.55 10.57
CA TYR A 107 -7.69 1.91 11.87
C TYR A 107 -6.43 2.06 12.74
N LEU A 108 -5.25 1.79 12.17
CA LEU A 108 -3.98 1.77 12.90
C LEU A 108 -3.36 3.17 13.11
N GLN A 109 -3.68 4.14 12.25
CA GLN A 109 -3.15 5.51 12.35
C GLN A 109 -3.56 6.26 13.63
N MET A 110 -2.71 7.20 14.03
CA MET A 110 -3.01 8.23 15.03
C MET A 110 -3.89 9.35 14.46
N LEU A 111 -3.64 9.76 13.21
CA LEU A 111 -4.45 10.74 12.49
C LEU A 111 -5.12 10.05 11.29
N PRO A 112 -6.40 9.61 11.40
CA PRO A 112 -7.05 8.73 10.42
C PRO A 112 -7.51 9.46 9.15
N ILE A 113 -6.61 10.22 8.51
CA ILE A 113 -6.87 10.99 7.30
C ILE A 113 -6.76 10.06 6.08
N PHE A 114 -7.90 9.74 5.49
CA PHE A 114 -8.04 8.76 4.42
C PHE A 114 -7.27 9.14 3.15
N GLY A 115 -7.34 10.42 2.75
CA GLY A 115 -6.72 10.93 1.53
C GLY A 115 -5.19 10.87 1.55
N LYS A 116 -4.56 10.85 2.73
CA LYS A 116 -3.11 11.02 2.96
C LYS A 116 -2.21 10.23 2.00
N PHE A 117 -2.53 8.95 1.80
CA PHE A 117 -1.74 8.05 0.94
C PHE A 117 -2.36 7.80 -0.45
N CYS A 118 -3.43 8.50 -0.83
CA CYS A 118 -3.99 8.43 -2.19
C CYS A 118 -3.15 9.26 -3.15
N PHE A 119 -2.85 8.78 -4.36
CA PHE A 119 -2.10 9.56 -5.36
C PHE A 119 -0.76 10.10 -4.80
N TYR A 120 -0.08 9.30 -3.99
CA TYR A 120 1.11 9.70 -3.24
C TYR A 120 2.36 9.01 -3.79
N GLY A 121 3.40 9.80 -4.03
CA GLY A 121 4.66 9.32 -4.59
C GLY A 121 4.49 8.56 -5.90
N CYS A 122 5.27 7.51 -6.07
CA CYS A 122 5.28 6.68 -7.26
C CYS A 122 4.43 5.41 -7.14
N TYR A 123 4.13 4.97 -5.91
CA TYR A 123 3.58 3.65 -5.60
C TYR A 123 2.33 3.68 -4.72
N CYS A 124 2.16 4.66 -3.83
CA CYS A 124 0.98 4.71 -2.96
C CYS A 124 -0.29 5.12 -3.72
N PHE A 125 -1.01 4.11 -4.19
CA PHE A 125 -2.29 4.23 -4.89
C PHE A 125 -2.27 5.29 -5.99
N ALA A 126 -1.21 5.27 -6.80
CA ALA A 126 -0.89 6.35 -7.73
C ALA A 126 -1.95 6.51 -8.83
N ALA A 127 -2.60 5.43 -9.25
CA ALA A 127 -3.74 5.43 -10.18
C ALA A 127 -5.12 5.51 -9.48
N GLY A 128 -5.17 5.71 -8.17
CA GLY A 128 -6.40 5.80 -7.39
C GLY A 128 -7.17 4.46 -7.26
N PRO A 129 -8.46 4.51 -6.90
CA PRO A 129 -9.21 3.34 -6.45
C PRO A 129 -9.62 2.37 -7.55
N PHE A 130 -9.49 2.73 -8.84
CA PHE A 130 -9.83 1.85 -9.96
C PHE A 130 -8.72 0.86 -10.32
N LYS A 131 -7.49 1.11 -9.88
CA LYS A 131 -6.29 0.34 -10.26
C LYS A 131 -5.29 0.33 -9.10
N LEU A 132 -5.63 -0.42 -8.08
CA LEU A 132 -5.02 -0.43 -6.75
C LEU A 132 -3.50 -0.48 -6.76
N LEU A 133 -2.93 -1.46 -7.46
CA LEU A 133 -1.48 -1.68 -7.53
C LEU A 133 -0.80 -1.00 -8.74
N GLN A 134 -1.53 -0.20 -9.54
CA GLN A 134 -0.87 0.55 -10.61
C GLN A 134 -0.08 1.74 -10.03
N ASN A 135 1.23 1.68 -10.23
CA ASN A 135 2.22 2.71 -9.96
C ASN A 135 2.25 3.80 -11.06
N ALA A 136 2.77 4.98 -10.71
CA ALA A 136 2.99 6.09 -11.66
C ALA A 136 4.23 5.88 -12.55
N GLY A 137 5.20 5.08 -12.09
CA GLY A 137 6.44 4.83 -12.84
C GLY A 137 7.33 3.78 -12.19
N SER A 138 8.55 3.64 -12.71
CA SER A 138 9.51 2.58 -12.33
C SER A 138 10.78 3.09 -11.65
N GLY A 139 10.81 4.35 -11.24
CA GLY A 139 11.90 4.96 -10.46
C GLY A 139 12.04 4.41 -9.03
N ALA A 140 12.92 5.04 -8.26
CA ALA A 140 12.96 4.81 -6.81
C ALA A 140 11.68 5.34 -6.14
N PRO A 141 11.24 4.78 -5.00
CA PRO A 141 10.20 5.40 -4.20
C PRO A 141 10.66 6.76 -3.68
N MET A 142 9.74 7.72 -3.58
CA MET A 142 10.05 9.10 -3.17
C MET A 142 10.51 9.22 -1.71
N ASP A 143 10.05 8.30 -0.85
CA ASP A 143 10.36 8.25 0.58
C ASP A 143 10.02 6.88 1.18
N ALA A 144 10.10 6.76 2.51
CA ALA A 144 9.79 5.52 3.22
C ALA A 144 8.31 5.08 3.10
N PRO A 145 7.29 5.95 3.27
CA PRO A 145 5.89 5.61 2.95
C PRO A 145 5.68 5.09 1.53
N ASP A 146 6.25 5.75 0.52
CA ASP A 146 6.15 5.31 -0.87
C ASP A 146 6.86 3.96 -1.10
N SER A 147 7.96 3.73 -0.38
CA SER A 147 8.66 2.44 -0.33
C SER A 147 7.81 1.33 0.30
N ALA A 148 6.95 1.63 1.29
CA ALA A 148 6.01 0.67 1.85
C ALA A 148 4.96 0.23 0.81
N CYS A 149 4.41 1.17 0.05
CA CYS A 149 3.49 0.88 -1.05
C CYS A 149 4.17 0.08 -2.18
N ARG A 150 5.45 0.35 -2.48
CA ARG A 150 6.26 -0.47 -3.41
C ARG A 150 6.41 -1.92 -2.91
N ARG A 151 6.65 -2.12 -1.61
CA ARG A 151 6.71 -3.46 -0.99
C ARG A 151 5.36 -4.18 -1.04
N HIS A 152 4.26 -3.49 -0.77
CA HIS A 152 2.90 -4.05 -0.86
C HIS A 152 2.56 -4.59 -2.24
N GLY A 153 2.84 -3.80 -3.30
CA GLY A 153 2.64 -4.25 -4.67
C GLY A 153 3.53 -5.46 -5.02
N ARG A 154 4.81 -5.43 -4.62
CA ARG A 154 5.75 -6.56 -4.79
C ARG A 154 5.29 -7.84 -4.09
N CYS A 155 4.78 -7.73 -2.87
CA CYS A 155 4.24 -8.85 -2.09
C CYS A 155 3.04 -9.51 -2.80
N ASN A 156 2.12 -8.71 -3.32
CA ASN A 156 0.96 -9.22 -4.08
C ASN A 156 1.35 -9.88 -5.42
N LEU A 157 2.37 -9.39 -6.13
CA LEU A 157 2.90 -10.07 -7.33
C LEU A 157 3.45 -11.45 -6.99
N CYS A 158 4.13 -11.58 -5.85
CA CYS A 158 4.60 -12.88 -5.39
C CYS A 158 3.45 -13.80 -4.99
N ALA A 159 2.38 -13.30 -4.37
CA ALA A 159 1.23 -14.13 -4.01
C ALA A 159 0.59 -14.72 -5.27
N ASN A 160 0.33 -13.88 -6.27
CA ASN A 160 -0.15 -14.27 -7.59
C ASN A 160 0.78 -15.29 -8.28
N ARG A 161 2.10 -15.13 -8.15
CA ARG A 161 3.10 -16.06 -8.71
C ARG A 161 3.18 -17.40 -7.98
N ASP A 162 3.25 -17.41 -6.65
CA ASP A 162 3.45 -18.62 -5.83
C ASP A 162 2.22 -19.54 -5.82
N PHE A 163 1.02 -18.96 -5.86
CA PHE A 163 -0.25 -19.68 -5.75
C PHE A 163 -1.05 -19.77 -7.07
N GLY A 164 -0.43 -19.37 -8.19
CA GLY A 164 -0.96 -19.50 -9.55
C GLY A 164 -1.90 -18.36 -9.97
N GLU A 165 -1.67 -17.80 -11.16
CA GLU A 165 -2.32 -16.56 -11.63
C GLU A 165 -3.84 -16.70 -11.82
N GLU A 166 -4.34 -17.90 -12.11
CA GLU A 166 -5.78 -18.19 -12.27
C GLU A 166 -6.51 -18.38 -10.93
N THR A 167 -5.76 -18.63 -9.85
CA THR A 167 -6.28 -19.05 -8.53
C THR A 167 -5.93 -18.10 -7.40
N CYS A 168 -5.00 -17.16 -7.62
CA CYS A 168 -4.55 -16.20 -6.64
C CYS A 168 -4.29 -14.84 -7.28
N ASP A 169 -4.89 -13.81 -6.72
CA ASP A 169 -4.68 -12.42 -7.11
C ASP A 169 -4.80 -11.48 -5.91
N GLN A 170 -4.53 -10.20 -6.15
CA GLN A 170 -4.66 -9.13 -5.14
C GLN A 170 -6.09 -8.98 -4.58
N PHE A 171 -7.13 -9.55 -5.22
CA PHE A 171 -8.53 -9.44 -4.83
C PHE A 171 -9.04 -10.67 -4.06
N THR A 172 -8.18 -11.68 -3.87
CA THR A 172 -8.57 -12.95 -3.28
C THR A 172 -9.17 -12.75 -1.89
N PRO A 173 -10.39 -13.27 -1.64
CA PRO A 173 -11.05 -13.27 -0.34
C PRO A 173 -10.17 -13.77 0.80
N TYR A 174 -10.29 -13.13 1.96
CA TYR A 174 -9.66 -13.56 3.20
C TYR A 174 -10.45 -13.15 4.44
N GLY A 175 -10.11 -13.77 5.57
CA GLY A 175 -10.53 -13.44 6.92
C GLY A 175 -9.45 -12.70 7.70
N PHE A 176 -9.85 -11.66 8.43
CA PHE A 176 -8.95 -10.93 9.35
C PHE A 176 -9.67 -10.57 10.65
N GLU A 177 -8.90 -10.19 11.67
CA GLU A 177 -9.40 -9.64 12.92
C GLU A 177 -8.58 -8.42 13.30
N ALA A 178 -9.24 -7.26 13.41
CA ALA A 178 -8.64 -6.03 13.92
C ALA A 178 -9.16 -5.78 15.35
N LYS A 179 -8.22 -5.72 16.31
CA LYS A 179 -8.48 -5.71 17.75
C LYS A 179 -7.67 -4.63 18.47
N GLN A 180 -8.10 -4.29 19.68
CA GLN A 180 -7.37 -3.42 20.58
C GLN A 180 -6.90 -4.21 21.81
N ASP A 181 -5.64 -4.05 22.21
CA ASP A 181 -5.15 -4.58 23.46
C ASP A 181 -5.87 -3.87 24.64
N PRO A 182 -6.52 -4.61 25.56
CA PRO A 182 -7.34 -4.00 26.60
C PRO A 182 -6.54 -3.35 27.73
N VAL A 183 -5.21 -3.51 27.75
CA VAL A 183 -4.31 -2.96 28.77
C VAL A 183 -3.52 -1.77 28.22
N THR A 184 -2.91 -1.90 27.05
CA THR A 184 -2.10 -0.84 26.44
C THR A 184 -2.92 0.10 25.56
N GLY A 185 -4.09 -0.33 25.11
CA GLY A 185 -4.88 0.36 24.09
C GLY A 185 -4.27 0.25 22.68
N GLU A 186 -3.24 -0.56 22.47
CA GLU A 186 -2.61 -0.71 21.16
C GLU A 186 -3.51 -1.49 20.20
N LYS A 187 -3.76 -0.91 19.02
CA LYS A 187 -4.50 -1.56 17.95
C LYS A 187 -3.59 -2.48 17.13
N TYR A 188 -4.10 -3.65 16.79
CA TYR A 188 -3.42 -4.62 15.95
C TYR A 188 -4.40 -5.29 14.97
N ILE A 189 -3.88 -5.80 13.86
CA ILE A 189 -4.62 -6.61 12.88
C ILE A 189 -3.91 -7.96 12.72
N LYS A 190 -4.68 -9.05 12.63
CA LYS A 190 -4.23 -10.42 12.39
C LYS A 190 -5.02 -11.05 11.25
N CYS A 191 -4.34 -11.75 10.34
CA CYS A 191 -4.97 -12.59 9.33
C CYS A 191 -5.44 -13.92 9.95
N LEU A 192 -6.51 -14.51 9.42
CA LEU A 192 -7.17 -15.70 9.98
C LEU A 192 -7.04 -16.95 9.10
N ASP A 193 -6.90 -16.82 7.79
CA ASP A 193 -6.71 -17.91 6.84
C ASP A 193 -5.49 -18.79 7.19
N LYS A 194 -5.42 -20.01 6.66
CA LYS A 194 -4.31 -20.92 6.97
C LYS A 194 -2.99 -20.41 6.36
N GLU A 195 -1.89 -20.51 7.11
CA GLU A 195 -0.52 -20.34 6.60
C GLU A 195 -0.26 -21.21 5.35
N GLY A 196 0.48 -20.65 4.38
CA GLY A 196 0.69 -21.29 3.08
C GLY A 196 -0.55 -21.30 2.17
N THR A 197 -1.40 -20.28 2.22
CA THR A 197 -2.52 -20.08 1.28
C THR A 197 -2.51 -18.68 0.69
N CYS A 198 -3.08 -18.51 -0.51
CA CYS A 198 -3.20 -17.21 -1.16
C CYS A 198 -3.92 -16.17 -0.28
N GLY A 199 -5.10 -16.48 0.27
CA GLY A 199 -5.87 -15.54 1.10
C GLY A 199 -5.08 -15.04 2.31
N ARG A 200 -4.34 -15.93 2.98
CA ARG A 200 -3.39 -15.58 4.04
C ARG A 200 -2.29 -14.64 3.53
N SER A 201 -1.59 -15.01 2.45
CA SER A 201 -0.47 -14.23 1.92
C SER A 201 -0.90 -12.82 1.47
N VAL A 202 -2.04 -12.71 0.77
CA VAL A 202 -2.62 -11.44 0.32
C VAL A 202 -3.06 -10.58 1.52
N CYS A 203 -3.69 -11.18 2.54
CA CYS A 203 -4.01 -10.48 3.78
C CYS A 203 -2.75 -9.96 4.48
N GLU A 204 -1.69 -10.77 4.56
CA GLU A 204 -0.43 -10.37 5.21
C GLU A 204 0.27 -9.24 4.46
N CYS A 205 0.24 -9.23 3.12
CA CYS A 205 0.68 -8.09 2.33
C CYS A 205 -0.06 -6.80 2.73
N ASP A 206 -1.40 -6.83 2.79
CA ASP A 206 -2.24 -5.67 3.11
C ASP A 206 -2.04 -5.18 4.55
N VAL A 207 -2.02 -6.10 5.51
CA VAL A 207 -1.82 -5.81 6.93
C VAL A 207 -0.41 -5.23 7.15
N LYS A 208 0.60 -5.73 6.45
CA LYS A 208 1.96 -5.16 6.51
C LYS A 208 2.04 -3.75 5.95
N LEU A 209 1.28 -3.43 4.89
CA LEU A 209 1.16 -2.04 4.43
C LEU A 209 0.55 -1.15 5.51
N ALA A 210 -0.51 -1.61 6.18
CA ALA A 210 -1.18 -0.85 7.23
C ALA A 210 -0.25 -0.57 8.42
N TYR A 211 0.54 -1.55 8.87
CA TYR A 211 1.57 -1.33 9.90
C TYR A 211 2.71 -0.43 9.42
N ASP A 212 3.24 -0.64 8.21
CA ASP A 212 4.33 0.21 7.70
C ASP A 212 3.87 1.68 7.60
N LEU A 213 2.63 1.95 7.21
CA LEU A 213 2.10 3.32 7.14
C LEU A 213 1.69 3.92 8.50
N LYS A 214 1.39 3.09 9.52
CA LYS A 214 1.30 3.50 10.93
C LYS A 214 2.67 3.98 11.42
N ASP A 215 3.69 3.13 11.27
CA ASP A 215 5.03 3.40 11.82
C ASP A 215 5.72 4.57 11.10
N LEU A 216 5.39 4.77 9.81
CA LEU A 216 5.92 5.85 8.98
C LEU A 216 5.03 7.11 8.96
N GLU A 217 3.99 7.18 9.79
CA GLU A 217 2.95 8.22 9.73
C GLU A 217 3.51 9.65 9.81
N PHE A 218 4.56 9.86 10.62
CA PHE A 218 5.23 11.15 10.80
C PHE A 218 6.35 11.44 9.79
N SER A 219 6.72 10.46 8.96
CA SER A 219 7.70 10.63 7.86
C SER A 219 7.06 10.99 6.52
N TRP A 220 5.73 10.99 6.46
CA TRP A 220 4.95 11.38 5.28
C TRP A 220 5.12 12.87 4.94
N ASN A 221 5.30 13.16 3.65
CA ASN A 221 5.56 14.49 3.13
C ASN A 221 4.51 14.89 2.09
N VAL A 222 3.67 15.88 2.42
CA VAL A 222 2.62 16.39 1.54
C VAL A 222 3.10 16.78 0.14
N LEU A 223 4.37 17.19 -0.02
CA LEU A 223 4.96 17.56 -1.32
C LEU A 223 5.02 16.40 -2.32
N HIS A 224 4.88 15.14 -1.88
CA HIS A 224 4.79 13.97 -2.76
C HIS A 224 3.34 13.60 -3.13
N HIS A 225 2.34 14.37 -2.69
CA HIS A 225 0.92 14.11 -2.99
C HIS A 225 0.44 14.86 -4.24
N ALA A 226 0.00 14.13 -5.27
CA ALA A 226 -0.35 14.71 -6.57
C ALA A 226 -1.52 15.72 -6.50
N ARG A 227 -2.65 15.37 -5.86
CA ARG A 227 -3.81 16.29 -5.74
C ARG A 227 -3.59 17.46 -4.77
N TRP A 228 -3.03 17.18 -3.58
CA TRP A 228 -2.89 18.20 -2.51
C TRP A 228 -1.70 19.15 -2.69
N ALA A 229 -0.62 18.72 -3.35
CA ALA A 229 0.58 19.56 -3.54
C ALA A 229 1.02 19.73 -5.01
N GLY A 230 0.33 19.11 -5.97
CA GLY A 230 0.68 19.21 -7.39
C GLY A 230 1.91 18.38 -7.79
N PHE A 231 2.25 17.34 -7.02
CA PHE A 231 3.39 16.45 -7.32
C PHE A 231 3.30 15.86 -8.74
N ASP A 232 4.30 16.13 -9.58
CA ASP A 232 4.42 15.56 -10.93
C ASP A 232 4.95 14.12 -10.87
N ALA A 233 4.08 13.19 -10.50
CA ALA A 233 4.38 11.76 -10.50
C ALA A 233 4.80 11.24 -11.89
N LYS A 234 4.42 11.92 -12.99
CA LYS A 234 4.88 11.54 -14.32
C LYS A 234 6.37 11.86 -14.45
N GLY A 235 6.78 13.12 -14.26
CA GLY A 235 8.18 13.54 -14.35
C GLY A 235 9.10 12.88 -13.31
N SER A 236 8.63 12.72 -12.08
CA SER A 236 9.45 12.25 -10.96
C SER A 236 9.66 10.73 -10.89
N CYS A 237 8.74 9.91 -11.41
CA CYS A 237 8.77 8.45 -11.22
C CYS A 237 9.47 7.67 -12.35
N TYR A 238 10.29 8.32 -13.18
CA TYR A 238 11.09 7.66 -14.20
C TYR A 238 12.44 7.17 -13.67
N ALA A 239 12.93 6.05 -14.21
CA ALA A 239 14.26 5.55 -13.91
C ALA A 239 15.32 6.45 -14.57
N GLY A 240 15.97 7.32 -13.78
CA GLY A 240 16.97 8.27 -14.27
C GLY A 240 17.16 9.55 -13.44
N ALA A 241 16.50 9.70 -12.29
CA ALA A 241 16.78 10.81 -11.37
C ALA A 241 18.27 10.81 -10.95
N PRO A 242 18.95 11.98 -10.83
CA PRO A 242 20.42 12.02 -10.75
C PRO A 242 21.03 11.52 -9.43
N GLU A 243 20.20 11.34 -8.40
CA GLU A 243 20.58 11.00 -7.04
C GLU A 243 19.91 9.68 -6.61
N ASP A 244 20.44 8.54 -7.06
CA ASP A 244 21.12 7.68 -6.09
C ASP A 244 22.07 6.64 -6.72
N ARG A 245 23.16 6.37 -6.01
CA ARG A 245 24.23 5.44 -6.43
C ARG A 245 24.41 4.30 -5.43
N MET A 246 23.52 3.32 -5.42
CA MET A 246 23.88 1.95 -5.02
C MET A 246 22.85 0.96 -5.55
N GLU A 247 23.35 -0.20 -6.02
CA GLU A 247 22.64 -1.29 -6.71
C GLU A 247 21.29 -0.97 -7.36
N MET A 248 21.31 -1.00 -8.69
CA MET A 248 20.14 -1.03 -9.54
C MET A 248 19.33 -2.32 -9.28
N ASP A 249 18.45 -2.27 -8.28
CA ASP A 249 17.39 -3.26 -8.03
C ASP A 249 16.41 -3.26 -9.21
N LYS A 250 16.83 -3.91 -10.30
CA LYS A 250 16.06 -4.21 -11.50
C LYS A 250 15.03 -5.33 -11.23
N SER A 251 14.35 -5.29 -10.09
CA SER A 251 13.13 -6.08 -9.88
C SER A 251 12.13 -5.82 -11.03
N PRO A 252 11.29 -6.80 -11.40
CA PRO A 252 10.16 -6.60 -12.31
C PRO A 252 9.30 -5.39 -11.93
N LYS A 253 8.72 -4.71 -12.93
CA LYS A 253 7.74 -3.64 -12.62
C LYS A 253 6.47 -4.25 -12.06
N ILE A 254 5.75 -3.47 -11.25
CA ILE A 254 4.43 -3.88 -10.77
C ILE A 254 3.48 -3.97 -11.98
N GLY A 255 2.85 -5.13 -12.17
CA GLY A 255 2.03 -5.45 -13.33
C GLY A 255 2.75 -6.14 -14.49
N GLU A 256 4.07 -6.38 -14.41
CA GLU A 256 4.78 -7.30 -15.30
C GLU A 256 4.82 -8.71 -14.67
N PRO A 257 4.69 -9.80 -15.45
CA PRO A 257 4.81 -11.16 -14.93
C PRO A 257 6.15 -11.41 -14.24
N VAL A 258 6.11 -11.99 -13.04
CA VAL A 258 7.29 -12.30 -12.23
C VAL A 258 7.67 -13.75 -12.42
N GLU A 259 8.94 -14.04 -12.69
CA GLU A 259 9.41 -15.43 -12.80
C GLU A 259 9.70 -16.05 -11.43
N SER A 260 10.32 -15.29 -10.51
CA SER A 260 10.84 -15.80 -9.23
C SER A 260 10.65 -14.80 -8.09
N CYS A 261 10.46 -15.32 -6.87
CA CYS A 261 10.23 -14.55 -5.65
C CYS A 261 11.08 -15.03 -4.48
N CYS A 262 11.50 -14.10 -3.61
CA CYS A 262 12.42 -14.34 -2.50
C CYS A 262 11.87 -13.80 -1.18
N GLY A 263 12.19 -14.49 -0.07
CA GLY A 263 11.73 -14.16 1.28
C GLY A 263 10.36 -14.73 1.62
N GLU A 264 9.93 -14.52 2.87
CA GLU A 264 8.66 -15.02 3.39
C GLU A 264 7.62 -13.90 3.46
N TYR A 265 6.33 -14.25 3.43
CA TYR A 265 5.25 -13.28 3.64
C TYR A 265 5.36 -12.65 5.04
N PRO A 266 5.11 -11.34 5.20
CA PRO A 266 4.69 -10.36 4.19
C PRO A 266 5.84 -9.63 3.46
N MET A 267 7.09 -10.05 3.65
CA MET A 267 8.27 -9.37 3.10
C MET A 267 8.75 -9.95 1.76
N ARG A 268 8.02 -10.93 1.20
CA ARG A 268 8.37 -11.61 -0.06
C ARG A 268 8.34 -10.66 -1.25
N PHE A 269 9.36 -10.73 -2.11
CA PHE A 269 9.57 -9.79 -3.20
C PHE A 269 10.05 -10.47 -4.49
N PRO A 270 9.71 -9.91 -5.67
CA PRO A 270 10.08 -10.48 -6.96
C PRO A 270 11.54 -10.17 -7.33
N PHE A 271 12.19 -11.06 -8.06
CA PHE A 271 13.53 -10.85 -8.61
C PHE A 271 13.70 -11.51 -9.99
N LEU A 272 14.78 -11.14 -10.69
CA LEU A 272 15.15 -11.72 -11.99
C LEU A 272 16.14 -12.87 -11.80
N SER A 273 15.70 -14.11 -12.03
CA SER A 273 16.52 -15.33 -12.00
C SER A 273 17.02 -15.74 -13.39
N ASP A 274 18.16 -16.45 -13.45
CA ASP A 274 18.65 -17.02 -14.72
C ASP A 274 17.95 -18.33 -15.07
N ASN A 275 16.69 -18.25 -15.50
CA ASN A 275 15.93 -19.40 -15.99
C ASN A 275 16.21 -19.71 -17.49
N GLY A 276 17.44 -19.42 -17.97
CA GLY A 276 17.85 -19.74 -19.34
C GLY A 276 17.23 -18.86 -20.44
N ARG A 277 16.56 -17.75 -20.08
CA ARG A 277 16.12 -16.75 -21.06
C ARG A 277 17.28 -15.82 -21.42
N GLN A 278 17.70 -15.88 -22.67
CA GLN A 278 18.62 -14.90 -23.25
C GLN A 278 18.11 -13.48 -23.02
N GLY A 279 18.88 -12.73 -22.23
CA GLY A 279 18.89 -11.27 -22.07
C GLY A 279 17.59 -10.49 -22.33
N TRP A 280 17.06 -9.87 -21.29
CA TRP A 280 16.32 -8.61 -21.46
C TRP A 280 17.15 -7.67 -22.35
N ALA A 281 16.54 -7.14 -23.43
CA ALA A 281 17.20 -6.86 -24.71
C ALA A 281 18.25 -5.71 -24.77
N ASN A 282 18.83 -5.32 -23.63
CA ASN A 282 19.92 -4.34 -23.51
C ASN A 282 21.00 -4.80 -22.49
N GLY A 283 21.40 -6.07 -22.55
CA GLY A 283 22.74 -6.57 -22.19
C GLY A 283 23.31 -6.26 -20.79
N SER A 284 22.48 -5.94 -19.80
CA SER A 284 22.93 -5.37 -18.51
C SER A 284 22.13 -5.87 -17.29
N GLY A 285 21.34 -6.93 -17.44
CA GLY A 285 20.72 -7.61 -16.31
C GLY A 285 21.73 -8.58 -15.68
N LYS A 286 22.18 -8.28 -14.45
CA LYS A 286 22.76 -9.30 -13.58
C LYS A 286 21.61 -10.16 -13.07
N PHE A 287 21.65 -11.45 -13.33
CA PHE A 287 20.73 -12.40 -12.72
C PHE A 287 20.99 -12.45 -11.22
N ARG A 288 19.95 -12.78 -10.44
CA ARG A 288 20.05 -12.96 -9.00
C ARG A 288 19.49 -14.32 -8.61
N GLU A 289 19.90 -14.78 -7.44
CA GLU A 289 19.35 -15.96 -6.78
C GLU A 289 18.93 -15.59 -5.35
N CYS A 290 18.09 -16.42 -4.72
CA CYS A 290 17.53 -16.16 -3.39
C CYS A 290 18.20 -17.05 -2.33
N CYS A 291 18.59 -16.45 -1.20
CA CYS A 291 19.07 -17.14 -0.02
C CYS A 291 18.59 -16.41 1.24
N ALA A 292 18.03 -17.14 2.22
CA ALA A 292 17.57 -16.61 3.51
C ALA A 292 16.76 -15.28 3.43
N GLY A 293 15.93 -15.12 2.39
CA GLY A 293 15.13 -13.91 2.17
C GLY A 293 15.90 -12.68 1.67
N LYS A 294 17.14 -12.86 1.18
CA LYS A 294 17.93 -11.88 0.46
C LYS A 294 18.24 -12.40 -0.94
N THR A 295 18.47 -11.50 -1.90
CA THR A 295 18.98 -11.88 -3.22
C THR A 295 20.43 -11.49 -3.40
N PHE A 296 21.23 -12.39 -3.96
CA PHE A 296 22.66 -12.20 -4.24
C PHE A 296 22.91 -12.32 -5.75
N ASP A 297 24.12 -11.95 -6.21
CA ASP A 297 24.55 -12.19 -7.58
C ASP A 297 25.33 -13.51 -7.60
N PRO A 298 24.87 -14.58 -8.29
CA PRO A 298 25.54 -15.89 -8.23
C PRO A 298 26.93 -15.92 -8.88
N ALA A 299 27.32 -14.89 -9.65
CA ALA A 299 28.67 -14.75 -10.18
C ALA A 299 29.64 -14.05 -9.21
N LEU A 300 29.14 -13.46 -8.11
CA LEU A 300 29.92 -12.76 -7.09
C LEU A 300 29.75 -13.31 -5.68
N LEU A 301 28.59 -13.92 -5.41
CA LEU A 301 28.08 -14.41 -4.13
C LEU A 301 27.75 -13.17 -3.22
N GLU A 302 27.22 -13.25 -2.00
CA GLU A 302 27.02 -14.35 -1.06
C GLU A 302 25.74 -14.15 -0.19
N CYS A 303 25.55 -14.97 0.85
CA CYS A 303 24.50 -14.79 1.86
C CYS A 303 24.71 -15.74 3.07
N CYS A 304 25.11 -15.25 4.25
CA CYS A 304 25.24 -16.05 5.48
C CYS A 304 24.37 -15.51 6.63
N ASP A 305 23.63 -16.30 7.43
CA ASP A 305 23.54 -17.77 7.52
C ASP A 305 22.20 -18.33 7.01
N GLY A 306 22.16 -18.55 5.69
CA GLY A 306 21.45 -19.65 5.05
C GLY A 306 22.36 -20.23 3.96
N GLN A 307 23.59 -20.57 4.36
CA GLN A 307 24.82 -20.06 3.74
C GLN A 307 25.03 -20.25 2.22
N ILE A 308 25.41 -19.15 1.59
CA ILE A 308 26.09 -19.04 0.30
C ILE A 308 27.32 -18.14 0.54
N THR A 309 28.46 -18.43 -0.07
CA THR A 309 29.80 -17.87 0.24
C THR A 309 30.60 -17.68 -1.05
N GLU A 310 31.54 -16.75 -1.24
CA GLU A 310 32.06 -15.65 -0.40
C GLU A 310 31.83 -14.29 -1.09
N ILE A 311 31.48 -13.24 -0.34
CA ILE A 311 31.84 -11.85 -0.70
C ILE A 311 32.41 -11.12 0.52
N GLY A 312 33.51 -11.67 1.03
CA GLY A 312 34.09 -11.32 2.33
C GLY A 312 33.85 -12.38 3.41
N SER A 313 32.88 -13.28 3.16
CA SER A 313 32.49 -14.38 4.05
C SER A 313 31.83 -13.90 5.36
N CYS A 314 30.85 -12.98 5.19
CA CYS A 314 30.07 -12.18 6.17
C CYS A 314 30.43 -10.68 6.23
#